data_AF-A0A352ADS3-F1
#
_entry.id   AF-A0A352ADS3-F1
#
_cell.length_a   1.000
_cell.length_b   1.000
_cell.length_c   1.000
_cell.angle_alpha   90.00
_cell.angle_beta   90.00
_cell.angle_gamma   90.00
#
_symmetry.space_group_name_H-M   'P 1'
#
loop_
_entity.id
_entity.type
_entity.pdbx_description
1 polymer ?
#
loop_
_entity_poly.entity_id
_entity_poly.type
_entity_poly.pdbx_seq_one_letter_code
_entity_poly.pdbx_strand_id
1 'polypeptide(L)'
;MNYKFLLSSLVSLVTLTTISLPIYAQPKPYKFQLASPDDVSAIINLVRGWGAVSEVVVINDYAILNYFYGQNGGNVTFRRQNNRWKIIDGRRQGEFCFDPDCLVGKGVPRNIATQLLNRIETSRDRHEQELQSFRQAWSKANRSVAPFLGYWPNQLWPNAAEITISIWPSTTAGRVCVVGISEREQYVEVGRVSGRRIDTPRNSFELTDSFQTGDSISSSNAYLIGAQPLNTLYFNAQTQQELRGSGCTNSLPK
;
A
#
# COMPACT_ATOMS: atom_id res chain seq x y z
N MET A 1 31.44 -31.68 -82.18
CA MET A 1 31.70 -30.25 -81.93
C MET A 1 31.67 -30.02 -80.43
N ASN A 2 32.82 -29.76 -79.82
CA ASN A 2 33.00 -29.64 -78.37
C ASN A 2 32.68 -28.21 -77.90
N TYR A 3 31.66 -28.06 -77.05
CA TYR A 3 31.41 -26.83 -76.30
C TYR A 3 32.04 -26.93 -74.91
N LYS A 4 33.05 -26.10 -74.65
CA LYS A 4 33.60 -25.83 -73.31
C LYS A 4 32.73 -24.76 -72.63
N PHE A 5 32.08 -25.10 -71.53
CA PHE A 5 31.51 -24.15 -70.58
C PHE A 5 32.56 -23.79 -69.52
N LEU A 6 32.85 -22.50 -69.36
CA LEU A 6 33.64 -21.94 -68.26
C LEU A 6 32.66 -21.50 -67.16
N LEU A 7 32.67 -22.18 -66.01
CA LEU A 7 32.09 -21.64 -64.77
C LEU A 7 33.20 -20.96 -63.96
N SER A 8 33.06 -19.66 -63.76
CA SER A 8 33.87 -18.87 -62.82
C SER A 8 33.26 -18.96 -61.41
N SER A 9 33.97 -19.58 -60.47
CA SER A 9 33.62 -19.56 -59.04
C SER A 9 34.16 -18.30 -58.38
N LEU A 10 33.26 -17.44 -57.88
CA LEU A 10 33.57 -16.36 -56.95
C LEU A 10 33.52 -16.93 -55.52
N VAL A 11 34.67 -16.96 -54.84
CA VAL A 11 34.77 -17.29 -53.41
C VAL A 11 34.76 -15.97 -52.63
N SER A 12 33.65 -15.66 -51.97
CA SER A 12 33.57 -14.53 -51.05
C SER A 12 34.09 -14.94 -49.67
N LEU A 13 35.20 -14.32 -49.25
CA LEU A 13 35.77 -14.47 -47.92
C LEU A 13 34.97 -13.60 -46.92
N VAL A 14 34.19 -14.22 -46.04
CA VAL A 14 33.49 -13.52 -44.94
C VAL A 14 34.38 -13.59 -43.69
N THR A 15 34.95 -12.47 -43.29
CA THR A 15 35.67 -12.33 -42.02
C THR A 15 34.69 -12.03 -40.88
N LEU A 16 34.49 -13.01 -39.99
CA LEU A 16 33.77 -12.83 -38.73
C LEU A 16 34.65 -12.06 -37.74
N THR A 17 34.33 -10.78 -37.51
CA THR A 17 34.88 -10.01 -36.40
C THR A 17 34.07 -10.31 -35.13
N THR A 18 34.70 -11.01 -34.18
CA THR A 18 34.14 -11.22 -32.84
C THR A 18 34.17 -9.89 -32.07
N ILE A 19 33.03 -9.23 -31.96
CA ILE A 19 32.87 -8.05 -31.09
C ILE A 19 32.73 -8.56 -29.66
N SER A 20 33.82 -8.51 -28.89
CA SER A 20 33.81 -8.70 -27.44
C SER A 20 33.12 -7.50 -26.79
N LEU A 21 31.86 -7.67 -26.42
CA LEU A 21 31.13 -6.69 -25.62
C LEU A 21 31.75 -6.60 -24.21
N PRO A 22 31.90 -5.40 -23.65
CA PRO A 22 32.38 -5.25 -22.28
C PRO A 22 31.43 -5.97 -21.32
N ILE A 23 32.00 -6.84 -20.50
CA ILE A 23 31.29 -7.54 -19.42
C ILE A 23 30.85 -6.47 -18.41
N TYR A 24 29.61 -6.00 -18.53
CA TYR A 24 29.00 -5.19 -17.49
C TYR A 24 28.97 -6.02 -16.21
N ALA A 25 29.74 -5.60 -15.21
CA ALA A 25 29.71 -6.19 -13.89
C ALA A 25 28.26 -6.16 -13.38
N GLN A 26 27.64 -7.34 -13.28
CA GLN A 26 26.30 -7.47 -12.75
C GLN A 26 26.28 -6.85 -11.35
N PRO A 27 25.41 -5.88 -11.07
CA PRO A 27 25.31 -5.30 -9.74
C PRO A 27 25.08 -6.43 -8.75
N LYS A 28 25.94 -6.51 -7.71
CA LYS A 28 25.79 -7.54 -6.67
C LYS A 28 24.35 -7.47 -6.14
N PRO A 29 23.64 -8.61 -6.03
CA PRO A 29 22.30 -8.62 -5.48
C PRO A 29 22.36 -8.03 -4.06
N TYR A 30 21.75 -6.85 -3.90
CA TYR A 30 21.66 -6.22 -2.60
C TYR A 30 20.82 -7.14 -1.70
N LYS A 31 21.37 -7.53 -0.55
CA LYS A 31 20.59 -8.27 0.45
C LYS A 31 19.50 -7.35 0.95
N PHE A 32 18.26 -7.65 0.57
CA PHE A 32 17.08 -6.97 1.11
C PHE A 32 17.03 -7.20 2.61
N GLN A 33 17.10 -6.13 3.37
CA GLN A 33 16.84 -6.16 4.80
C GLN A 33 15.39 -5.71 4.98
N LEU A 34 14.54 -6.59 5.50
CA LEU A 34 13.22 -6.18 5.97
C LEU A 34 13.41 -5.03 6.96
N ALA A 35 12.59 -3.98 6.82
CA ALA A 35 12.62 -2.85 7.73
C ALA A 35 12.52 -3.36 9.18
N SER A 36 13.40 -2.89 10.05
CA SER A 36 13.28 -3.23 11.47
C SER A 36 11.96 -2.64 12.02
N PRO A 37 11.28 -3.30 12.97
CA PRO A 37 10.08 -2.73 13.61
C PRO A 37 10.32 -1.32 14.19
N ASP A 38 11.54 -1.04 14.65
CA ASP A 38 11.95 0.25 15.18
C ASP A 38 11.97 1.34 14.10
N ASP A 39 12.42 1.00 12.89
CA ASP A 39 12.43 1.93 11.75
C ASP A 39 11.03 2.29 11.29
N VAL A 40 10.18 1.27 11.14
CA VAL A 40 8.79 1.47 10.75
C VAL A 40 8.09 2.38 11.76
N SER A 41 8.27 2.10 13.05
CA SER A 41 7.70 2.93 14.13
C SER A 41 8.23 4.37 14.11
N ALA A 42 9.54 4.55 13.93
CA ALA A 42 10.16 5.87 13.85
C ALA A 42 9.66 6.69 12.65
N ILE A 43 9.52 6.06 11.48
CA ILE A 43 9.02 6.69 10.25
C ILE A 43 7.56 7.09 10.41
N ILE A 44 6.70 6.19 10.89
CA ILE A 44 5.26 6.46 11.09
C ILE A 44 5.05 7.63 12.06
N ASN A 45 5.88 7.73 13.11
CA ASN A 45 5.80 8.83 14.06
C ASN A 45 6.04 10.21 13.42
N LEU A 46 6.82 10.31 12.34
CA LEU A 46 7.07 11.56 11.63
C LEU A 46 5.87 12.04 10.81
N VAL A 47 4.98 11.13 10.40
CA VAL A 47 3.79 11.42 9.60
C VAL A 47 2.50 11.14 10.36
N ARG A 48 2.59 11.06 11.70
CA ARG A 48 1.43 10.87 12.56
C ARG A 48 0.44 12.03 12.34
N GLY A 49 -0.83 11.71 12.14
CA GLY A 49 -1.88 12.68 11.81
C GLY A 49 -2.08 12.89 10.31
N TRP A 50 -1.24 12.33 9.43
CA TRP A 50 -1.39 12.47 7.98
C TRP A 50 -2.41 11.47 7.39
N GLY A 51 -3.08 10.68 8.23
CA GLY A 51 -3.97 9.59 7.83
C GLY A 51 -3.23 8.25 7.76
N ALA A 52 -3.88 7.14 7.40
CA ALA A 52 -3.17 5.87 7.49
C ALA A 52 -2.06 5.74 6.48
N VAL A 53 -1.12 4.92 6.91
CA VAL A 53 -0.01 4.41 6.16
C VAL A 53 -0.41 3.05 5.60
N SER A 54 -0.26 2.86 4.30
CA SER A 54 -0.49 1.57 3.65
C SER A 54 0.76 0.70 3.67
N GLU A 55 1.93 1.33 3.46
CA GLU A 55 3.21 0.65 3.36
C GLU A 55 4.34 1.57 3.80
N VAL A 56 5.39 0.93 4.35
CA VAL A 56 6.69 1.53 4.59
C VAL A 56 7.75 0.63 3.94
N VAL A 57 8.48 1.17 2.96
CA VAL A 57 9.59 0.48 2.29
C VAL A 57 10.88 1.12 2.76
N VAL A 58 11.79 0.34 3.33
CA VAL A 58 13.11 0.78 3.77
C VAL A 58 14.19 0.11 2.93
N ILE A 59 15.10 0.89 2.36
CA ILE A 59 16.26 0.42 1.60
C ILE A 59 17.49 1.21 2.06
N ASN A 60 18.38 0.54 2.80
CA ASN A 60 19.54 1.17 3.42
C ASN A 60 19.13 2.35 4.32
N ASP A 61 19.71 3.53 4.08
CA ASP A 61 19.42 4.78 4.81
C ASP A 61 18.30 5.61 4.17
N TYR A 62 17.46 5.00 3.34
CA TYR A 62 16.34 5.66 2.70
C TYR A 62 15.06 4.86 2.91
N ALA A 63 13.94 5.57 2.97
CA ALA A 63 12.63 4.94 3.03
C ALA A 63 11.62 5.71 2.21
N ILE A 64 10.57 5.04 1.76
CA ILE A 64 9.39 5.66 1.18
C ILE A 64 8.17 5.06 1.87
N LEU A 65 7.16 5.88 2.12
CA LEU A 65 5.88 5.46 2.67
C LEU A 65 4.77 5.99 1.81
N ASN A 66 3.70 5.21 1.68
CA ASN A 66 2.46 5.63 1.06
C ASN A 66 1.39 5.86 2.14
N TYR A 67 0.69 6.99 2.05
CA TYR A 67 -0.36 7.36 3.00
C TYR A 67 -1.66 7.81 2.32
N PHE A 68 -2.76 7.70 3.06
CA PHE A 68 -4.11 8.12 2.67
C PHE A 68 -4.65 9.15 3.65
N TYR A 69 -5.02 10.31 3.11
CA TYR A 69 -5.63 11.44 3.79
C TYR A 69 -6.98 11.78 3.14
N GLY A 70 -7.93 10.85 3.30
CA GLY A 70 -9.23 10.89 2.62
C GLY A 70 -9.07 10.57 1.14
N GLN A 71 -9.61 11.41 0.26
CA GLN A 71 -9.37 11.33 -1.19
C GLN A 71 -7.94 11.75 -1.61
N ASN A 72 -7.22 12.42 -0.72
CA ASN A 72 -5.84 12.79 -0.96
C ASN A 72 -4.91 11.70 -0.44
N GLY A 73 -3.72 11.60 -1.00
CA GLY A 73 -2.71 10.66 -0.55
C GLY A 73 -1.43 10.91 -1.31
N GLY A 74 -0.39 10.18 -0.98
CA GLY A 74 0.87 10.34 -1.66
C GLY A 74 1.99 9.56 -1.05
N ASN A 75 3.16 9.81 -1.60
CA ASN A 75 4.40 9.22 -1.11
C ASN A 75 5.18 10.23 -0.28
N VAL A 76 5.81 9.76 0.78
CA VAL A 76 6.73 10.54 1.60
C VAL A 76 8.06 9.81 1.60
N THR A 77 9.14 10.50 1.25
CA THR A 77 10.48 9.92 1.21
C THR A 77 11.30 10.42 2.38
N PHE A 78 12.06 9.51 2.97
CA PHE A 78 12.86 9.74 4.16
C PHE A 78 14.32 9.41 3.89
N ARG A 79 15.20 10.08 4.63
CA ARG A 79 16.61 9.75 4.73
C ARG A 79 17.01 9.60 6.19
N ARG A 80 17.78 8.56 6.50
CA ARG A 80 18.42 8.37 7.80
C ARG A 80 19.70 9.20 7.87
N GLN A 81 19.82 10.02 8.90
CA GLN A 81 21.00 10.82 9.21
C GLN A 81 21.24 10.77 10.72
N ASN A 82 22.45 10.39 11.14
CA ASN A 82 22.81 10.26 12.56
C ASN A 82 21.81 9.38 13.34
N ASN A 83 21.47 8.22 12.78
CA ASN A 83 20.47 7.29 13.33
C ASN A 83 19.07 7.87 13.54
N ARG A 84 18.71 8.95 12.83
CA ARG A 84 17.38 9.55 12.86
C ARG A 84 16.80 9.68 11.45
N TRP A 85 15.54 9.31 11.30
CA TRP A 85 14.81 9.52 10.05
C TRP A 85 14.37 10.97 9.91
N LYS A 86 14.43 11.50 8.68
CA LYS A 86 13.94 12.83 8.31
C LYS A 86 13.23 12.77 6.97
N ILE A 87 12.14 13.51 6.83
CA ILE A 87 11.45 13.71 5.54
C ILE A 87 12.37 14.53 4.64
N ILE A 88 12.61 14.03 3.43
CA ILE A 88 13.37 14.73 2.37
C ILE A 88 12.49 15.06 1.16
N ASP A 89 11.33 14.43 1.04
CA ASP A 89 10.33 14.68 0.00
C ASP A 89 8.93 14.28 0.47
N GLY A 90 7.90 14.95 -0.05
CA GLY A 90 6.51 14.77 0.33
C GLY A 90 6.07 15.66 1.49
N ARG A 91 4.84 16.17 1.41
CA ARG A 91 4.17 16.94 2.46
C ARG A 91 2.70 16.54 2.52
N ARG A 92 2.07 16.71 3.68
CA ARG A 92 0.67 16.32 3.95
C ARG A 92 -0.34 16.71 2.86
N GLN A 93 -0.13 17.88 2.23
CA GLN A 93 -0.95 18.40 1.13
C GLN A 93 -0.05 19.00 0.05
N GLY A 94 0.60 18.17 -0.75
CA GLY A 94 1.30 18.70 -1.91
C GLY A 94 2.12 17.70 -2.68
N GLU A 95 3.00 18.26 -3.50
CA GLU A 95 3.82 17.53 -4.44
C GLU A 95 4.77 16.57 -3.72
N PHE A 96 4.91 15.40 -4.32
CA PHE A 96 5.86 14.38 -3.98
C PHE A 96 6.46 13.86 -5.29
N CYS A 97 7.67 13.34 -5.21
CA CYS A 97 8.34 12.75 -6.34
C CYS A 97 7.64 11.45 -6.78
N PHE A 98 7.30 11.37 -8.06
CA PHE A 98 6.70 10.18 -8.69
C PHE A 98 7.66 9.47 -9.64
N ASP A 99 8.84 10.03 -9.89
CA ASP A 99 9.87 9.47 -10.75
C ASP A 99 11.24 9.43 -10.06
N PRO A 100 12.17 8.57 -10.53
CA PRO A 100 13.50 8.46 -9.94
C PRO A 100 14.34 9.74 -10.04
N ASP A 101 14.19 10.56 -11.08
CA ASP A 101 15.00 11.77 -11.28
C ASP A 101 14.67 12.83 -10.24
N CYS A 102 13.39 13.00 -9.92
CA CYS A 102 12.94 13.87 -8.84
C CYS A 102 13.60 13.48 -7.51
N LEU A 103 13.56 12.19 -7.13
CA LEU A 103 14.20 11.70 -5.89
C LEU A 103 15.73 11.84 -5.91
N VAL A 104 16.35 11.68 -7.07
CA VAL A 104 17.79 11.95 -7.25
C VAL A 104 18.11 13.41 -6.98
N GLY A 105 17.27 14.34 -7.45
CA GLY A 105 17.35 15.76 -7.12
C GLY A 105 17.22 16.07 -5.62
N LYS A 106 16.60 15.17 -4.85
CA LYS A 106 16.50 15.23 -3.37
C LYS A 106 17.64 14.51 -2.64
N GLY A 107 18.63 13.99 -3.37
CA GLY A 107 19.80 13.33 -2.81
C GLY A 107 19.62 11.84 -2.51
N VAL A 108 18.65 11.17 -3.15
CA VAL A 108 18.52 9.71 -3.14
C VAL A 108 19.37 9.10 -4.27
N PRO A 109 20.24 8.11 -4.02
CA PRO A 109 20.95 7.42 -5.10
C PRO A 109 19.98 6.81 -6.11
N ARG A 110 20.25 6.96 -7.41
CA ARG A 110 19.33 6.56 -8.50
C ARG A 110 18.83 5.12 -8.36
N ASN A 111 19.74 4.19 -8.07
CA ASN A 111 19.38 2.78 -7.89
C ASN A 111 18.45 2.55 -6.69
N ILE A 112 18.57 3.34 -5.62
CA ILE A 112 17.69 3.29 -4.45
C ILE A 112 16.34 3.94 -4.80
N ALA A 113 16.34 5.11 -5.46
CA ALA A 113 15.13 5.80 -5.90
C ALA A 113 14.25 4.89 -6.77
N THR A 114 14.83 4.24 -7.78
CA THR A 114 14.13 3.27 -8.63
C THR A 114 13.54 2.11 -7.82
N GLN A 115 14.30 1.54 -6.88
CA GLN A 115 13.79 0.43 -6.06
C GLN A 115 12.66 0.87 -5.12
N LEU A 116 12.76 2.04 -4.49
CA LEU A 116 11.72 2.56 -3.61
C LEU A 116 10.41 2.75 -4.38
N LEU A 117 10.46 3.41 -5.54
CA LEU A 117 9.27 3.68 -6.37
C LEU A 117 8.68 2.39 -6.93
N ASN A 118 9.48 1.50 -7.49
CA ASN A 118 8.99 0.22 -8.02
C ASN A 118 8.29 -0.62 -6.94
N ARG A 119 8.77 -0.56 -5.69
CA ARG A 119 8.15 -1.31 -4.57
C ARG A 119 6.78 -0.75 -4.19
N ILE A 120 6.66 0.58 -4.10
CA ILE A 120 5.36 1.23 -3.83
C ILE A 120 4.39 1.03 -5.00
N GLU A 121 4.88 1.13 -6.24
CA GLU A 121 4.03 0.94 -7.42
C GLU A 121 3.46 -0.49 -7.47
N THR A 122 4.31 -1.49 -7.25
CA THR A 122 3.90 -2.91 -7.26
C THR A 122 3.15 -3.34 -6.00
N SER A 123 3.12 -2.51 -4.95
CA SER A 123 2.41 -2.89 -3.73
C SER A 123 0.91 -2.77 -3.84
N ARG A 124 0.40 -1.93 -4.74
CA ARG A 124 -1.04 -1.82 -4.99
C ARG A 124 -1.66 -3.16 -5.37
N ASP A 125 -1.10 -3.85 -6.36
CA ASP A 125 -1.61 -5.15 -6.81
C ASP A 125 -1.49 -6.21 -5.71
N ARG A 126 -0.37 -6.18 -4.96
CA ARG A 126 -0.16 -7.06 -3.82
C ARG A 126 -1.20 -6.82 -2.72
N HIS A 127 -1.47 -5.58 -2.38
CA HIS A 127 -2.46 -5.19 -1.38
C HIS A 127 -3.87 -5.58 -1.82
N GLU A 128 -4.21 -5.40 -3.09
CA GLU A 128 -5.49 -5.87 -3.61
C GLU A 128 -5.63 -7.39 -3.45
N GLN A 129 -4.60 -8.17 -3.83
CA GLN A 129 -4.60 -9.62 -3.65
C GLN A 129 -4.66 -10.04 -2.18
N GLU A 130 -3.93 -9.36 -1.29
CA GLU A 130 -3.95 -9.60 0.15
C GLU A 130 -5.34 -9.35 0.75
N LEU A 131 -5.97 -8.22 0.39
CA LEU A 131 -7.32 -7.89 0.84
C LEU A 131 -8.33 -8.92 0.33
N GLN A 132 -8.29 -9.27 -0.94
CA GLN A 132 -9.21 -10.26 -1.52
C GLN A 132 -9.04 -11.63 -0.86
N SER A 133 -7.79 -12.07 -0.64
CA SER A 133 -7.49 -13.32 0.06
C SER A 133 -8.02 -13.30 1.49
N PHE A 134 -7.83 -12.19 2.21
CA PHE A 134 -8.32 -12.00 3.56
C PHE A 134 -9.85 -12.04 3.63
N ARG A 135 -10.54 -11.30 2.74
CA ARG A 135 -11.99 -11.31 2.61
C ARG A 135 -12.51 -12.70 2.23
N GLN A 136 -11.85 -13.40 1.32
CA GLN A 136 -12.22 -14.74 0.92
C GLN A 136 -12.07 -15.75 2.06
N ALA A 137 -11.04 -15.64 2.89
CA ALA A 137 -10.89 -16.47 4.07
C ALA A 137 -12.04 -16.22 5.07
N TRP A 138 -12.34 -14.95 5.36
CA TRP A 138 -13.40 -14.57 6.27
C TRP A 138 -14.80 -14.85 5.73
N SER A 139 -15.02 -14.88 4.41
CA SER A 139 -16.34 -15.18 3.82
C SER A 139 -16.80 -16.60 4.11
N LYS A 140 -15.86 -17.52 4.37
CA LYS A 140 -16.15 -18.89 4.81
C LYS A 140 -16.70 -18.94 6.23
N ALA A 141 -16.19 -18.08 7.12
CA ALA A 141 -16.62 -18.00 8.51
C ALA A 141 -17.86 -17.11 8.69
N ASN A 142 -17.92 -15.98 7.98
CA ASN A 142 -18.98 -15.00 8.07
C ASN A 142 -19.14 -14.23 6.74
N ARG A 143 -20.02 -14.73 5.88
CA ARG A 143 -20.23 -14.20 4.52
C ARG A 143 -20.72 -12.74 4.50
N SER A 144 -21.57 -12.33 5.45
CA SER A 144 -22.11 -10.97 5.47
C SER A 144 -21.08 -9.93 5.93
N VAL A 145 -20.11 -10.34 6.75
CA VAL A 145 -19.04 -9.45 7.24
C VAL A 145 -17.96 -9.21 6.19
N ALA A 146 -17.57 -10.26 5.46
CA ALA A 146 -16.38 -10.24 4.59
C ALA A 146 -16.29 -9.04 3.62
N PRO A 147 -17.37 -8.60 2.93
CA PRO A 147 -17.28 -7.47 1.99
C PRO A 147 -16.90 -6.13 2.65
N PHE A 148 -17.19 -5.98 3.93
CA PHE A 148 -16.87 -4.75 4.65
C PHE A 148 -15.42 -4.67 5.10
N LEU A 149 -14.70 -5.78 5.18
CA LEU A 149 -13.39 -5.82 5.82
C LEU A 149 -12.36 -5.02 5.04
N GLY A 150 -11.56 -4.23 5.74
CA GLY A 150 -10.49 -3.43 5.12
C GLY A 150 -10.36 -2.03 5.69
N TYR A 151 -9.46 -1.26 5.09
CA TYR A 151 -9.22 0.14 5.37
C TYR A 151 -9.83 1.00 4.25
N TRP A 152 -10.66 1.99 4.58
CA TRP A 152 -11.54 2.65 3.62
C TRP A 152 -11.40 4.18 3.61
N PRO A 153 -10.60 4.75 2.70
CA PRO A 153 -10.46 6.20 2.59
C PRO A 153 -11.81 6.92 2.42
N ASN A 154 -12.07 7.95 3.25
CA ASN A 154 -13.30 8.71 3.19
C ASN A 154 -13.20 9.82 2.15
N GLN A 155 -13.98 9.69 1.08
CA GLN A 155 -14.01 10.62 -0.04
C GLN A 155 -14.68 11.95 0.31
N LEU A 156 -15.47 11.99 1.38
CA LEU A 156 -16.09 13.23 1.83
C LEU A 156 -15.10 14.14 2.58
N TRP A 157 -13.90 13.67 2.89
CA TRP A 157 -12.86 14.49 3.53
C TRP A 157 -12.48 15.69 2.63
N PRO A 158 -12.38 16.93 3.17
CA PRO A 158 -12.38 17.31 4.60
C PRO A 158 -13.74 17.65 5.21
N ASN A 159 -14.85 17.40 4.52
CA ASN A 159 -16.21 17.71 4.98
C ASN A 159 -16.82 16.62 5.88
N ALA A 160 -16.05 15.57 6.20
CA ALA A 160 -16.41 14.52 7.14
C ALA A 160 -15.43 14.50 8.31
N ALA A 161 -15.86 14.02 9.48
CA ALA A 161 -15.01 13.97 10.67
C ALA A 161 -13.89 12.93 10.53
N GLU A 162 -14.20 11.77 9.99
CA GLU A 162 -13.24 10.70 9.74
C GLU A 162 -12.56 10.88 8.38
N ILE A 163 -11.22 10.90 8.40
CA ILE A 163 -10.36 10.79 7.22
C ILE A 163 -10.49 9.38 6.64
N THR A 164 -10.64 8.39 7.51
CA THR A 164 -10.76 7.00 7.12
C THR A 164 -11.47 6.19 8.19
N ILE A 165 -12.15 5.14 7.72
CA ILE A 165 -12.74 4.10 8.54
C ILE A 165 -12.06 2.77 8.24
N SER A 166 -11.71 2.01 9.28
CA SER A 166 -11.18 0.65 9.14
C SER A 166 -12.15 -0.35 9.77
N ILE A 167 -12.52 -1.40 9.05
CA ILE A 167 -13.52 -2.38 9.49
C ILE A 167 -12.84 -3.73 9.65
N TRP A 168 -12.82 -4.21 10.89
CA TRP A 168 -12.12 -5.41 11.34
C TRP A 168 -13.11 -6.52 11.66
N PRO A 169 -12.78 -7.78 11.37
CA PRO A 169 -13.63 -8.87 11.78
C PRO A 169 -13.58 -9.04 13.30
N SER A 170 -14.73 -9.45 13.87
CA SER A 170 -14.83 -9.88 15.26
C SER A 170 -14.86 -11.40 15.34
N THR A 171 -14.34 -11.96 16.43
CA THR A 171 -14.56 -13.38 16.77
C THR A 171 -16.00 -13.66 17.18
N THR A 172 -16.81 -12.63 17.42
CA THR A 172 -18.25 -12.76 17.67
C THR A 172 -19.02 -12.74 16.36
N ALA A 173 -19.84 -13.77 16.12
CA ALA A 173 -20.63 -13.90 14.90
C ALA A 173 -21.52 -12.66 14.64
N GLY A 174 -21.60 -12.25 13.38
CA GLY A 174 -22.39 -11.08 12.95
C GLY A 174 -21.88 -9.73 13.46
N ARG A 175 -20.65 -9.64 13.97
CA ARG A 175 -20.05 -8.39 14.46
C ARG A 175 -18.75 -8.03 13.74
N VAL A 176 -18.45 -6.74 13.76
CA VAL A 176 -17.19 -6.14 13.30
C VAL A 176 -16.74 -5.09 14.31
N CYS A 177 -15.45 -4.75 14.29
CA CYS A 177 -15.00 -3.49 14.87
C CYS A 177 -14.85 -2.45 13.79
N VAL A 178 -15.43 -1.27 14.00
CA VAL A 178 -15.27 -0.09 13.17
C VAL A 178 -14.32 0.85 13.89
N VAL A 179 -13.23 1.21 13.21
CA VAL A 179 -12.23 2.15 13.71
C VAL A 179 -12.35 3.42 12.90
N GLY A 180 -12.84 4.49 13.50
CA GLY A 180 -12.84 5.82 12.88
C GLY A 180 -11.52 6.52 13.17
N ILE A 181 -10.96 7.17 12.14
CA ILE A 181 -9.66 7.83 12.21
C ILE A 181 -9.83 9.26 11.69
N SER A 182 -9.55 10.23 12.55
CA SER A 182 -9.53 11.66 12.20
C SER A 182 -8.12 12.25 12.38
N GLU A 183 -7.98 13.57 12.19
CA GLU A 183 -6.72 14.26 12.44
C GLU A 183 -6.30 14.22 13.92
N ARG A 184 -7.27 14.16 14.83
CA ARG A 184 -7.06 14.38 16.27
C ARG A 184 -7.26 13.12 17.10
N GLU A 185 -8.06 12.18 16.61
CA GLU A 185 -8.49 11.03 17.41
C GLU A 185 -8.65 9.76 16.56
N GLN A 186 -8.59 8.63 17.27
CA GLN A 186 -9.01 7.32 16.78
C GLN A 186 -10.01 6.77 17.79
N TYR A 187 -11.07 6.13 17.32
CA TYR A 187 -12.04 5.47 18.18
C TYR A 187 -12.32 4.06 17.67
N VAL A 188 -12.75 3.16 18.56
CA VAL A 188 -13.19 1.80 18.23
C VAL A 188 -14.64 1.62 18.65
N GLU A 189 -15.46 1.10 17.74
CA GLU A 189 -16.84 0.71 18.01
C GLU A 189 -17.13 -0.71 17.52
N VAL A 190 -17.99 -1.43 18.23
CA VAL A 190 -18.47 -2.73 17.78
C VAL A 190 -19.74 -2.53 16.95
N GLY A 191 -19.67 -2.87 15.67
CA GLY A 191 -20.79 -2.85 14.74
C GLY A 191 -21.51 -4.20 14.66
N ARG A 192 -22.83 -4.16 14.46
CA ARG A 192 -23.63 -5.34 14.12
C ARG A 192 -23.89 -5.37 12.62
N VAL A 193 -23.69 -6.54 12.00
CA VAL A 193 -23.87 -6.70 10.56
C VAL A 193 -25.20 -7.38 10.27
N SER A 194 -26.03 -6.75 9.44
CA SER A 194 -27.31 -7.28 8.96
C SER A 194 -27.42 -7.05 7.46
N GLY A 195 -27.33 -8.13 6.67
CA GLY A 195 -27.31 -8.05 5.21
C GLY A 195 -26.17 -7.18 4.71
N ARG A 196 -26.50 -6.09 4.03
CA ARG A 196 -25.57 -5.10 3.47
C ARG A 196 -25.37 -3.88 4.37
N ARG A 197 -25.68 -3.98 5.67
CA ARG A 197 -25.57 -2.87 6.62
C ARG A 197 -24.73 -3.22 7.86
N ILE A 198 -23.94 -2.27 8.34
CA ILE A 198 -23.33 -2.27 9.67
C ILE A 198 -23.97 -1.17 10.50
N ASP A 199 -24.47 -1.53 11.68
CA ASP A 199 -24.95 -0.57 12.68
C ASP A 199 -23.96 -0.43 13.82
N THR A 200 -23.49 0.81 14.07
CA THR A 200 -22.72 1.20 15.25
C THR A 200 -23.51 2.22 16.09
N PRO A 201 -23.07 2.55 17.32
CA PRO A 201 -23.69 3.60 18.11
C PRO A 201 -23.72 4.98 17.43
N ARG A 202 -22.72 5.29 16.59
CA ARG A 202 -22.61 6.59 15.90
C ARG A 202 -23.22 6.61 14.51
N ASN A 203 -23.19 5.48 13.80
CA ASN A 203 -23.47 5.50 12.37
C ASN A 203 -24.03 4.18 11.84
N SER A 204 -24.66 4.27 10.67
CA SER A 204 -25.08 3.11 9.88
C SER A 204 -24.36 3.16 8.54
N PHE A 205 -23.59 2.11 8.26
CA PHE A 205 -22.82 1.96 7.03
C PHE A 205 -23.53 0.98 6.11
N GLU A 206 -23.78 1.37 4.87
CA GLU A 206 -24.41 0.52 3.87
C GLU A 206 -23.43 0.20 2.74
N LEU A 207 -23.24 -1.08 2.46
CA LEU A 207 -22.47 -1.54 1.32
C LEU A 207 -23.30 -1.33 0.06
N THR A 208 -22.74 -0.63 -0.90
CA THR A 208 -23.31 -0.34 -2.21
C THR A 208 -22.39 -0.90 -3.29
N ASP A 209 -22.98 -1.45 -4.34
CA ASP A 209 -22.20 -1.94 -5.47
C ASP A 209 -21.97 -0.75 -6.41
N SER A 210 -20.71 -0.33 -6.60
CA SER A 210 -20.36 0.68 -7.60
C SER A 210 -19.74 -0.01 -8.82
N PHE A 211 -20.40 0.14 -9.97
CA PHE A 211 -19.94 -0.39 -11.25
C PHE A 211 -18.60 0.22 -11.73
N GLN A 212 -18.19 1.36 -11.17
CA GLN A 212 -17.00 2.09 -11.63
C GLN A 212 -15.79 1.95 -10.70
N THR A 213 -16.00 1.71 -9.40
CA THR A 213 -14.95 1.80 -8.38
C THR A 213 -14.82 0.55 -7.50
N GLY A 214 -15.60 -0.51 -7.78
CA GLY A 214 -15.72 -1.69 -6.92
C GLY A 214 -16.70 -1.47 -5.76
N ASP A 215 -16.61 -2.27 -4.71
CA ASP A 215 -17.44 -2.10 -3.50
C ASP A 215 -17.26 -0.69 -2.91
N SER A 216 -18.37 -0.05 -2.54
CA SER A 216 -18.36 1.21 -1.79
C SER A 216 -19.19 1.09 -0.52
N ILE A 217 -18.85 1.87 0.50
CA ILE A 217 -19.65 1.98 1.73
C ILE A 217 -20.11 3.42 1.89
N SER A 218 -21.40 3.62 2.12
CA SER A 218 -21.99 4.94 2.35
C SER A 218 -22.65 5.02 3.72
N SER A 219 -22.67 6.23 4.27
CA SER A 219 -23.49 6.61 5.42
C SER A 219 -23.90 8.07 5.29
N SER A 220 -24.62 8.63 6.27
CA SER A 220 -24.95 10.06 6.28
C SER A 220 -23.71 10.97 6.30
N ASN A 221 -22.58 10.50 6.83
CA ASN A 221 -21.36 11.28 7.06
C ASN A 221 -20.10 10.70 6.40
N ALA A 222 -20.24 9.65 5.59
CA ALA A 222 -19.08 8.99 4.96
C ALA A 222 -19.42 8.43 3.58
N TYR A 223 -18.49 8.58 2.65
CA TYR A 223 -18.48 7.87 1.38
C TYR A 223 -17.11 7.22 1.21
N LEU A 224 -17.09 5.90 1.24
CA LEU A 224 -15.90 5.08 1.43
C LEU A 224 -15.68 4.23 0.18
N ILE A 225 -14.53 4.39 -0.47
CA ILE A 225 -14.18 3.63 -1.68
C ILE A 225 -12.72 3.18 -1.63
N GLY A 226 -12.35 2.21 -2.47
CA GLY A 226 -10.94 1.83 -2.65
C GLY A 226 -10.34 1.14 -1.44
N ALA A 227 -11.05 0.16 -0.88
CA ALA A 227 -10.61 -0.60 0.29
C ALA A 227 -9.18 -1.13 0.14
N GLN A 228 -8.41 -1.02 1.22
CA GLN A 228 -7.05 -1.53 1.34
C GLN A 228 -6.98 -2.63 2.40
N PRO A 229 -5.91 -3.46 2.42
CA PRO A 229 -5.67 -4.41 3.48
C PRO A 229 -5.72 -3.79 4.87
N LEU A 230 -6.11 -4.61 5.85
CA LEU A 230 -6.00 -4.24 7.25
C LEU A 230 -4.52 -4.12 7.63
N ASN A 231 -4.16 -3.01 8.25
CA ASN A 231 -2.88 -2.86 8.92
C ASN A 231 -3.08 -2.18 10.27
N THR A 232 -2.17 -2.45 11.22
CA THR A 232 -2.16 -1.82 12.54
C THR A 232 -1.13 -0.71 12.64
N LEU A 233 -0.40 -0.43 11.56
CA LEU A 233 0.77 0.45 11.55
C LEU A 233 0.41 1.84 12.09
N TYR A 234 -0.79 2.32 11.77
CA TYR A 234 -1.24 3.65 12.16
C TYR A 234 -2.00 3.69 13.51
N PHE A 235 -2.29 2.56 14.14
CA PHE A 235 -3.10 2.54 15.36
C PHE A 235 -2.28 2.91 16.58
N ASN A 236 -2.79 3.85 17.37
CA ASN A 236 -2.19 4.17 18.66
C ASN A 236 -2.39 3.01 19.65
N ALA A 237 -1.66 3.03 20.77
CA ALA A 237 -1.69 1.95 21.76
C ALA A 237 -3.10 1.71 22.35
N GLN A 238 -3.87 2.79 22.55
CA GLN A 238 -5.25 2.71 23.06
C GLN A 238 -6.16 2.00 22.05
N THR A 239 -6.14 2.39 20.78
CA THR A 239 -6.92 1.75 19.70
C THR A 239 -6.59 0.26 19.59
N GLN A 240 -5.32 -0.12 19.69
CA GLN A 240 -4.91 -1.53 19.69
C GLN A 240 -5.40 -2.29 20.92
N GLN A 241 -5.46 -1.63 22.09
CA GLN A 241 -6.01 -2.23 23.30
C GLN A 241 -7.52 -2.41 23.21
N GLU A 242 -8.25 -1.41 22.72
CA GLU A 242 -9.70 -1.45 22.52
C GLU A 242 -10.11 -2.55 21.52
N LEU A 243 -9.43 -2.64 20.36
CA LEU A 243 -9.67 -3.71 19.38
C LEU A 243 -9.54 -5.11 19.99
N ARG A 244 -8.48 -5.33 20.79
CA ARG A 244 -8.27 -6.60 21.50
C ARG A 244 -9.36 -6.86 22.53
N GLY A 245 -9.71 -5.84 23.33
CA GLY A 245 -10.78 -5.92 24.33
C GLY A 245 -12.16 -6.20 23.72
N SER A 246 -12.41 -5.74 22.50
CA SER A 246 -13.64 -5.97 21.74
C SER A 246 -13.67 -7.31 20.98
N GLY A 247 -12.63 -8.13 21.08
CA GLY A 247 -12.55 -9.42 20.38
C GLY A 247 -12.39 -9.30 18.87
N CYS A 248 -11.72 -8.25 18.40
CA CYS A 248 -11.42 -8.04 16.98
C CYS A 248 -9.99 -8.44 16.63
N THR A 249 -9.79 -8.86 15.39
CA THR A 249 -8.53 -9.47 14.94
C THR A 249 -8.22 -9.17 13.48
N ASN A 250 -6.94 -9.12 13.11
CA ASN A 250 -6.47 -9.17 11.71
C ASN A 250 -5.97 -10.57 11.33
N SER A 251 -6.11 -11.55 12.21
CA SER A 251 -5.74 -12.92 11.88
C SER A 251 -6.78 -13.53 10.94
N LEU A 252 -6.37 -14.57 10.21
CA LEU A 252 -7.29 -15.43 9.49
C LEU A 252 -8.24 -16.12 10.49
N PRO A 253 -9.49 -16.43 10.08
CA PRO A 253 -10.39 -17.19 10.92
C PRO A 253 -9.77 -18.55 11.26
N LYS A 254 -9.97 -19.02 12.49
CA LYS A 254 -9.54 -20.35 12.94
C LYS A 254 -10.50 -21.44 12.48
#